data_AF-A0A0P9E566-F1
#
_entry.id   AF-A0A0P9E566-F1
#
_cell.length_a   1.000
_cell.length_b   1.000
_cell.length_c   1.000
_cell.angle_alpha   90.00
_cell.angle_beta   90.00
_cell.angle_gamma   90.00
#
_symmetry.space_group_name_H-M   'P 1'
#
loop_
_entity.id
_entity.type
_entity.pdbx_description
1 polymer ?
#
loop_
_entity_poly.entity_id
_entity_poly.type
_entity_poly.pdbx_seq_one_letter_code
_entity_poly.pdbx_strand_id
1 'polypeptide(L)'
;MLFKTQNRQIIVMIVLGLLTSAIFPFSASAGLVSWGGDTAGVEKTKTPTIDGDLYDDDPYLRGWAEPDATVTFQRSDGTYRVGTAKWDGEYMIYHDYDRWPWILKGGEQLALWAQAPGKTVSDTVYIPVLPSVQTSKPTVTGNVYINGGWLSGTTEPGKLVYIRLKNNSGDVVGSASTETGFYTMQVKPSYPITAREKLQLVAEAMGAGIRESDPVTVTVLPLKGKTAAPTVAGGVYERSLRGLTEPGSVVTIQRASGLESQVTSSREDGTFSVDLNIDSYKLGEKLKLTAVTYGKTVSDPVYAIVQPSPKSSVPTVSGNVYSNGPWISGSTEPNTRVFVRLKKADGTHILGDWTTNGSYSIKSLRTVPMEKLYVTAMADGKKESDPVPVTTIPTVGKTDAPAIIGHVDAVNGILTGKAEPESEITINRPNYQLHSQPSQTDGSFSIDLHWYQLRVGEQLTVTAETVGKGISDEVTFTVQPAP
;
A
#
# COMPACT_ATOMS: atom_id res chain seq x y z
N MET A 1 -27.84 -40.33 77.99
CA MET A 1 -26.48 -40.47 78.56
C MET A 1 -25.78 -39.11 78.46
N LEU A 2 -24.96 -38.82 79.46
CA LEU A 2 -24.58 -37.49 79.95
C LEU A 2 -23.72 -36.60 79.02
N PHE A 3 -24.02 -35.29 79.07
CA PHE A 3 -23.15 -34.11 79.23
C PHE A 3 -21.64 -34.18 78.92
N LYS A 4 -21.12 -33.24 78.11
CA LYS A 4 -20.55 -31.95 78.57
C LYS A 4 -20.02 -31.08 77.42
N THR A 5 -20.47 -29.82 77.43
CA THR A 5 -19.90 -28.62 76.78
C THR A 5 -18.52 -28.26 77.33
N GLN A 6 -17.61 -27.71 76.50
CA GLN A 6 -16.95 -26.42 76.77
C GLN A 6 -16.12 -25.86 75.59
N ASN A 7 -16.18 -24.53 75.49
CA ASN A 7 -15.45 -23.63 74.61
C ASN A 7 -13.92 -23.64 74.80
N ARG A 8 -13.26 -23.10 73.76
CA ARG A 8 -12.24 -22.02 73.76
C ARG A 8 -10.79 -22.38 73.37
N GLN A 9 -10.30 -21.54 72.44
CA GLN A 9 -8.97 -20.94 72.33
C GLN A 9 -7.99 -21.50 71.30
N ILE A 10 -7.52 -20.52 70.52
CA ILE A 10 -6.44 -20.50 69.54
C ILE A 10 -5.16 -21.04 70.17
N ILE A 11 -4.51 -21.99 69.50
CA ILE A 11 -3.07 -22.23 69.61
C ILE A 11 -2.51 -22.23 68.19
N VAL A 12 -1.78 -21.15 67.90
CA VAL A 12 -0.84 -21.05 66.79
C VAL A 12 0.27 -22.06 67.06
N MET A 13 0.43 -23.05 66.18
CA MET A 13 1.58 -23.94 66.21
C MET A 13 2.39 -23.73 64.92
N ILE A 14 3.44 -22.92 65.07
CA ILE A 14 4.52 -22.75 64.11
C ILE A 14 5.19 -24.13 63.96
N VAL A 15 5.04 -24.75 62.79
CA VAL A 15 5.87 -25.89 62.41
C VAL A 15 6.87 -25.40 61.38
N LEU A 16 8.08 -25.17 61.87
CA LEU A 16 9.28 -24.88 61.09
C LEU A 16 9.68 -26.16 60.35
N GLY A 17 9.26 -26.29 59.08
CA GLY A 17 9.68 -27.37 58.20
C GLY A 17 10.93 -26.98 57.41
N LEU A 18 12.09 -27.47 57.83
CA LEU A 18 13.33 -27.43 57.06
C LEU A 18 13.12 -28.04 55.67
N LEU A 19 13.38 -27.26 54.62
CA LEU A 19 13.61 -27.78 53.27
C LEU A 19 15.12 -27.82 53.03
N THR A 20 15.65 -29.05 52.96
CA THR A 20 17.01 -29.35 52.53
C THR A 20 17.17 -28.99 51.05
N SER A 21 17.95 -27.97 50.74
CA SER A 21 18.40 -27.68 49.37
C SER A 21 19.55 -28.63 49.00
N ALA A 22 19.33 -29.45 47.96
CA ALA A 22 20.40 -30.17 47.30
C ALA A 22 21.18 -29.17 46.43
N ILE A 23 22.38 -28.81 46.86
CA ILE A 23 23.32 -27.96 46.11
C ILE A 23 24.19 -28.88 45.23
N PHE A 24 24.13 -28.70 43.91
CA PHE A 24 25.17 -29.21 43.01
C PHE A 24 26.40 -28.27 43.09
N PRO A 25 27.64 -28.79 43.24
CA PRO A 25 28.80 -27.92 43.33
C PRO A 25 29.26 -27.49 41.94
N PHE A 26 29.28 -26.19 41.68
CA PHE A 26 30.18 -25.62 40.69
C PHE A 26 31.44 -25.12 41.41
N SER A 27 32.59 -25.64 40.99
CA SER A 27 33.90 -25.28 41.50
C SER A 27 34.26 -23.85 41.07
N ALA A 28 34.45 -22.96 42.03
CA ALA A 28 35.19 -21.72 41.84
C ALA A 28 36.36 -21.68 42.83
N SER A 29 37.55 -21.45 42.28
CA SER A 29 38.84 -21.39 42.97
C SER A 29 38.82 -20.36 44.11
N ALA A 30 39.12 -20.79 45.32
CA ALA A 30 39.27 -19.93 46.50
C ALA A 30 40.68 -19.31 46.52
N GLY A 31 40.75 -18.00 46.26
CA GLY A 31 41.81 -17.14 46.77
C GLY A 31 41.40 -16.61 48.15
N LEU A 32 42.04 -17.11 49.20
CA LEU A 32 41.85 -16.65 50.59
C LEU A 32 42.43 -15.23 50.77
N VAL A 33 41.56 -14.27 51.09
CA VAL A 33 41.92 -13.07 51.85
C VAL A 33 40.82 -12.81 52.89
N SER A 34 41.18 -12.91 54.16
CA SER A 34 40.33 -12.55 55.30
C SER A 34 40.73 -11.17 55.80
N TRP A 35 39.87 -10.16 55.67
CA TRP A 35 39.87 -8.96 56.53
C TRP A 35 38.43 -8.55 56.82
N GLY A 36 38.18 -8.19 58.08
CA GLY A 36 36.85 -7.91 58.62
C GLY A 36 36.09 -6.80 57.90
N GLY A 37 34.78 -6.97 57.85
CA GLY A 37 33.82 -6.00 57.36
C GLY A 37 32.44 -6.41 57.87
N ASP A 38 31.62 -5.42 58.16
CA ASP A 38 30.24 -5.54 58.63
C ASP A 38 29.48 -6.72 58.05
N THR A 39 28.53 -7.26 58.83
CA THR A 39 27.39 -7.99 58.28
C THR A 39 26.56 -7.00 57.46
N ALA A 40 27.06 -6.66 56.26
CA ALA A 40 26.28 -6.02 55.23
C ALA A 40 25.13 -6.98 54.94
N GLY A 41 23.91 -6.57 55.33
CA GLY A 41 22.71 -7.32 55.03
C GLY A 41 22.70 -7.62 53.54
N VAL A 42 22.60 -8.91 53.18
CA VAL A 42 22.55 -9.34 51.78
C VAL A 42 21.44 -8.54 51.08
N GLU A 43 21.82 -7.77 50.06
CA GLU A 43 20.92 -6.85 49.37
C GLU A 43 19.68 -7.61 48.86
N LYS A 44 18.50 -6.97 48.92
CA LYS A 44 17.25 -7.57 48.44
C LYS A 44 17.10 -7.34 46.95
N THR A 45 16.71 -8.38 46.21
CA THR A 45 16.37 -8.27 44.79
C THR A 45 15.18 -7.34 44.62
N LYS A 46 15.23 -6.42 43.65
CA LYS A 46 14.10 -5.59 43.26
C LYS A 46 12.93 -6.44 42.79
N THR A 47 11.73 -6.03 43.17
CA THR A 47 10.47 -6.67 42.77
C THR A 47 10.34 -6.68 41.24
N PRO A 48 10.09 -7.85 40.62
CA PRO A 48 9.90 -7.93 39.17
C PRO A 48 8.60 -7.24 38.75
N THR A 49 8.55 -6.74 37.52
CA THR A 49 7.37 -6.15 36.89
C THR A 49 6.86 -7.06 35.78
N ILE A 50 5.63 -6.80 35.31
CA ILE A 50 5.04 -7.44 34.12
C ILE A 50 4.74 -6.38 33.06
N ASP A 51 4.77 -6.77 31.79
CA ASP A 51 4.42 -5.93 30.65
C ASP A 51 2.94 -6.14 30.29
N GLY A 52 2.07 -5.18 30.66
CA GLY A 52 0.63 -5.25 30.41
C GLY A 52 -0.16 -6.13 31.38
N ASP A 53 -1.40 -6.43 30.99
CA ASP A 53 -2.27 -7.38 31.70
C ASP A 53 -1.96 -8.80 31.23
N LEU A 54 -2.20 -9.79 32.10
CA LEU A 54 -2.09 -11.21 31.79
C LEU A 54 -3.48 -11.80 31.57
N TYR A 55 -3.70 -12.41 30.41
CA TYR A 55 -4.94 -13.08 30.04
C TYR A 55 -4.81 -14.60 30.06
N ASP A 56 -5.95 -15.29 30.09
CA ASP A 56 -5.97 -16.76 30.14
C ASP A 56 -5.63 -17.45 28.81
N ASP A 57 -5.57 -16.70 27.71
CA ASP A 57 -5.14 -17.13 26.38
C ASP A 57 -3.74 -16.65 26.00
N ASP A 58 -3.04 -15.92 26.89
CA ASP A 58 -1.67 -15.50 26.63
C ASP A 58 -0.74 -16.73 26.55
N PRO A 59 0.24 -16.75 25.63
CA PRO A 59 1.19 -17.85 25.53
C PRO A 59 2.32 -17.77 26.57
N TYR A 60 2.64 -16.55 27.01
CA TYR A 60 3.73 -16.29 27.92
C TYR A 60 3.46 -15.09 28.82
N LEU A 61 4.15 -15.06 29.96
CA LEU A 61 4.30 -13.89 30.78
C LEU A 61 5.61 -13.17 30.41
N ARG A 62 5.56 -11.86 30.21
CA ARG A 62 6.74 -11.02 29.95
C ARG A 62 6.87 -9.92 31.00
N GLY A 63 8.10 -9.54 31.32
CA GLY A 63 8.34 -8.42 32.23
C GLY A 63 9.81 -8.10 32.43
N TRP A 64 10.11 -7.35 33.49
CA TRP A 64 11.46 -6.94 33.84
C TRP A 64 11.82 -7.35 35.26
N ALA A 65 13.06 -7.79 35.46
CA ALA A 65 13.68 -8.03 36.75
C ALA A 65 15.13 -7.56 36.73
N GLU A 66 15.86 -7.73 37.84
CA GLU A 66 17.30 -7.51 37.81
C GLU A 66 17.99 -8.49 36.84
N PRO A 67 19.08 -8.09 36.16
CA PRO A 67 19.82 -8.97 35.25
C PRO A 67 20.20 -10.29 35.91
N ASP A 68 20.07 -11.38 35.13
CA ASP A 68 20.37 -12.75 35.54
C ASP A 68 19.51 -13.28 36.71
N ALA A 69 18.47 -12.53 37.14
CA ALA A 69 17.59 -12.98 38.20
C ALA A 69 16.73 -14.16 37.74
N THR A 70 16.59 -15.16 38.62
CA THR A 70 15.60 -16.23 38.44
C THR A 70 14.24 -15.71 38.88
N VAL A 71 13.31 -15.63 37.93
CA VAL A 71 11.94 -15.19 38.14
C VAL A 71 11.05 -16.42 38.27
N THR A 72 10.33 -16.53 39.39
CA THR A 72 9.42 -17.65 39.66
C THR A 72 7.98 -17.17 39.60
N PHE A 73 7.16 -17.90 38.86
CA PHE A 73 5.76 -17.64 38.61
C PHE A 73 4.95 -18.86 39.11
N GLN A 74 4.14 -18.69 40.15
CA GLN A 74 3.56 -19.80 40.93
C GLN A 74 2.04 -19.66 41.13
N ARG A 75 1.33 -20.79 41.09
CA ARG A 75 -0.08 -20.95 41.47
C ARG A 75 -0.27 -21.17 42.97
N SER A 76 -1.49 -20.94 43.43
CA SER A 76 -1.90 -21.22 44.82
C SER A 76 -1.76 -22.70 45.23
N ASP A 77 -1.77 -23.63 44.27
CA ASP A 77 -1.54 -25.07 44.53
C ASP A 77 -0.05 -25.44 44.69
N GLY A 78 0.85 -24.45 44.57
CA GLY A 78 2.29 -24.61 44.68
C GLY A 78 2.99 -24.95 43.36
N THR A 79 2.26 -25.25 42.28
CA THR A 79 2.86 -25.47 40.95
C THR A 79 3.45 -24.18 40.41
N TYR A 80 4.59 -24.25 39.72
CA TYR A 80 5.29 -23.05 39.26
C TYR A 80 6.03 -23.25 37.94
N ARG A 81 6.33 -22.13 37.29
CA ARG A 81 7.25 -21.97 36.17
C ARG A 81 8.36 -21.01 36.57
N VAL A 82 9.51 -21.14 35.93
CA VAL A 82 10.65 -20.25 36.14
C VAL A 82 11.12 -19.71 34.80
N GLY A 83 11.58 -18.47 34.82
CA GLY A 83 12.36 -17.86 33.75
C GLY A 83 13.60 -17.20 34.34
N THR A 84 14.54 -16.85 33.47
CA THR A 84 15.73 -16.08 33.87
C THR A 84 15.71 -14.77 33.11
N ALA A 85 15.86 -13.67 33.83
CA ALA A 85 16.02 -12.36 33.23
C ALA A 85 17.35 -12.30 32.47
N LYS A 86 17.31 -11.77 31.25
CA LYS A 86 18.49 -11.57 30.42
C LYS A 86 19.39 -10.48 31.03
N TRP A 87 20.54 -10.24 30.39
CA TRP A 87 21.50 -9.22 30.80
C TRP A 87 20.91 -7.79 30.81
N ASP A 88 19.87 -7.53 30.02
CA ASP A 88 19.14 -6.25 30.00
C ASP A 88 18.00 -6.20 31.03
N GLY A 89 17.70 -7.30 31.71
CA GLY A 89 16.64 -7.42 32.72
C GLY A 89 15.30 -7.93 32.17
N GLU A 90 15.14 -8.09 30.85
CA GLU A 90 13.92 -8.64 30.27
C GLU A 90 13.82 -10.15 30.57
N TYR A 91 12.65 -10.62 31.00
CA TYR A 91 12.34 -12.04 31.11
C TYR A 91 11.07 -12.41 30.34
N MET A 92 10.98 -13.68 29.95
CA MET A 92 9.80 -14.28 29.34
C MET A 92 9.62 -15.69 29.88
N ILE A 93 8.44 -16.00 30.40
CA ILE A 93 8.07 -17.31 30.94
C ILE A 93 6.96 -17.87 30.05
N TYR A 94 7.31 -18.81 29.19
CA TYR A 94 6.35 -19.59 28.42
C TYR A 94 5.62 -20.55 29.36
N HIS A 95 4.29 -20.53 29.31
CA HIS A 95 3.47 -21.40 30.14
C HIS A 95 2.53 -22.28 29.32
N ASP A 96 2.26 -21.95 28.05
CA ASP A 96 1.42 -22.76 27.16
C ASP A 96 2.21 -23.73 26.25
N TYR A 97 3.51 -23.49 26.07
CA TYR A 97 4.35 -24.19 25.10
C TYR A 97 5.15 -25.31 25.77
N ASP A 98 4.50 -26.44 26.10
CA ASP A 98 5.22 -27.63 26.54
C ASP A 98 4.37 -28.91 26.45
N ARG A 99 5.01 -30.09 26.61
CA ARG A 99 4.33 -31.40 26.66
C ARG A 99 3.28 -31.49 27.80
N TRP A 100 3.31 -30.53 28.72
CA TRP A 100 2.38 -30.33 29.84
C TRP A 100 2.06 -28.84 29.97
N PRO A 101 1.16 -28.31 29.13
CA PRO A 101 0.87 -26.88 29.12
C PRO A 101 0.24 -26.46 30.45
N TRP A 102 0.73 -25.36 30.99
CA TRP A 102 0.20 -24.71 32.18
C TRP A 102 -0.89 -23.71 31.76
N ILE A 103 -2.02 -24.26 31.30
CA ILE A 103 -3.18 -23.50 30.81
C ILE A 103 -3.74 -22.64 31.93
N LEU A 104 -3.69 -21.32 31.75
CA LEU A 104 -4.20 -20.35 32.71
C LEU A 104 -5.74 -20.34 32.73
N LYS A 105 -6.32 -19.83 33.81
CA LYS A 105 -7.77 -19.70 33.96
C LYS A 105 -8.13 -18.28 34.35
N GLY A 106 -9.02 -17.64 33.57
CA GLY A 106 -9.55 -16.33 33.93
C GLY A 106 -10.12 -16.32 35.36
N GLY A 107 -9.68 -15.35 36.16
CA GLY A 107 -10.06 -15.19 37.57
C GLY A 107 -9.12 -15.87 38.57
N GLU A 108 -8.11 -16.63 38.15
CA GLU A 108 -7.06 -17.10 39.07
C GLU A 108 -6.04 -15.99 39.39
N GLN A 109 -5.33 -16.13 40.50
CA GLN A 109 -4.28 -15.19 40.92
C GLN A 109 -2.96 -15.93 41.09
N LEU A 110 -1.90 -15.36 40.55
CA LEU A 110 -0.58 -15.99 40.46
C LEU A 110 0.45 -15.14 41.20
N ALA A 111 1.35 -15.80 41.92
CA ALA A 111 2.44 -15.16 42.65
C ALA A 111 3.70 -15.07 41.77
N LEU A 112 4.36 -13.91 41.77
CA LEU A 112 5.57 -13.64 41.01
C LEU A 112 6.64 -13.03 41.93
N TRP A 113 7.85 -13.59 41.92
CA TRP A 113 9.00 -13.01 42.61
C TRP A 113 10.29 -13.34 41.86
N ALA A 114 11.37 -12.62 42.17
CA ALA A 114 12.67 -12.82 41.55
C ALA A 114 13.79 -12.95 42.59
N GLN A 115 14.87 -13.63 42.21
CA GLN A 115 16.11 -13.68 42.97
C GLN A 115 17.31 -13.46 42.05
N ALA A 116 18.01 -12.33 42.25
CA ALA A 116 19.26 -12.02 41.57
C ALA A 116 20.45 -12.76 42.21
N PRO A 117 21.52 -13.04 41.45
CA PRO A 117 22.72 -13.66 42.00
C PRO A 117 23.30 -12.87 43.19
N GLY A 118 23.54 -13.56 44.30
CA GLY A 118 24.10 -12.96 45.51
C GLY A 118 23.13 -12.06 46.32
N LYS A 119 21.85 -11.99 45.94
CA LYS A 119 20.81 -11.22 46.64
C LYS A 119 19.75 -12.11 47.30
N THR A 120 19.01 -11.53 48.24
CA THR A 120 17.81 -12.16 48.82
C THR A 120 16.59 -12.01 47.89
N VAL A 121 15.58 -12.86 48.06
CA VAL A 121 14.34 -12.86 47.24
C VAL A 121 13.61 -11.52 47.34
N SER A 122 13.03 -11.08 46.22
CA SER A 122 12.22 -9.86 46.13
C SER A 122 10.91 -9.96 46.93
N ASP A 123 10.17 -8.85 47.02
CA ASP A 123 8.76 -8.95 47.40
C ASP A 123 7.96 -9.71 46.32
N THR A 124 6.89 -10.37 46.75
CA THR A 124 5.96 -11.09 45.87
C THR A 124 4.92 -10.14 45.28
N VAL A 125 4.74 -10.20 43.97
CA VAL A 125 3.63 -9.56 43.25
C VAL A 125 2.55 -10.60 43.00
N TYR A 126 1.29 -10.22 43.17
CA TYR A 126 0.16 -11.07 42.82
C TYR A 126 -0.52 -10.55 41.55
N ILE A 127 -0.53 -11.38 40.51
CA ILE A 127 -1.02 -11.04 39.18
C ILE A 127 -2.38 -11.70 38.99
N PRO A 128 -3.47 -10.93 38.75
CA PRO A 128 -4.73 -11.50 38.34
C PRO A 128 -4.64 -11.96 36.88
N VAL A 129 -5.15 -13.16 36.59
CA VAL A 129 -5.37 -13.61 35.21
C VAL A 129 -6.73 -13.11 34.76
N LEU A 130 -6.77 -12.27 33.73
CA LEU A 130 -8.00 -11.76 33.15
C LEU A 130 -8.59 -12.79 32.16
N PRO A 131 -9.92 -12.97 32.12
CA PRO A 131 -10.54 -13.82 31.10
C PRO A 131 -10.44 -13.17 29.72
N SER A 132 -10.04 -13.94 28.72
CA SER A 132 -10.06 -13.53 27.33
C SER A 132 -11.49 -13.35 26.80
N VAL A 133 -11.64 -12.42 25.86
CA VAL A 133 -12.88 -12.15 25.15
C VAL A 133 -12.86 -12.88 23.82
N GLN A 134 -13.91 -13.67 23.56
CA GLN A 134 -14.05 -14.36 22.28
C GLN A 134 -14.53 -13.40 21.20
N THR A 135 -13.88 -13.41 20.04
CA THR A 135 -14.40 -12.75 18.85
C THR A 135 -15.75 -13.34 18.46
N SER A 136 -16.68 -12.47 18.08
CA SER A 136 -18.01 -12.88 17.63
C SER A 136 -17.93 -13.83 16.43
N LYS A 137 -18.75 -14.88 16.41
CA LYS A 137 -18.83 -15.83 15.29
C LYS A 137 -19.19 -15.10 13.98
N PRO A 138 -18.41 -15.26 12.90
CA PRO A 138 -18.68 -14.56 11.65
C PRO A 138 -19.93 -15.14 10.96
N THR A 139 -20.58 -14.33 10.11
CA THR A 139 -21.56 -14.83 9.14
C THR A 139 -20.83 -15.22 7.85
N VAL A 140 -21.40 -16.12 7.06
CA VAL A 140 -20.83 -16.55 5.78
C VAL A 140 -21.93 -16.82 4.75
N THR A 141 -21.68 -16.38 3.53
CA THR A 141 -22.51 -16.55 2.33
C THR A 141 -21.59 -16.84 1.14
N GLY A 142 -22.13 -17.39 0.07
CA GLY A 142 -21.34 -17.84 -1.09
C GLY A 142 -21.04 -19.33 -1.03
N ASN A 143 -20.22 -19.79 -1.98
CA ASN A 143 -19.95 -21.21 -2.18
C ASN A 143 -18.47 -21.44 -2.47
N VAL A 144 -17.96 -22.55 -1.96
CA VAL A 144 -16.63 -23.08 -2.28
C VAL A 144 -16.82 -24.40 -3.01
N TYR A 145 -16.15 -24.56 -4.13
CA TYR A 145 -16.12 -25.78 -4.92
C TYR A 145 -14.71 -26.36 -4.93
N ILE A 146 -14.53 -27.57 -5.45
CA ILE A 146 -13.19 -28.17 -5.58
C ILE A 146 -12.21 -27.34 -6.41
N ASN A 147 -12.72 -26.48 -7.31
CA ASN A 147 -11.88 -25.56 -8.08
C ASN A 147 -11.82 -24.16 -7.46
N GLY A 148 -12.18 -23.99 -6.19
CA GLY A 148 -12.20 -22.72 -5.46
C GLY A 148 -13.58 -22.07 -5.39
N GLY A 149 -13.62 -20.79 -5.03
CA GLY A 149 -14.87 -20.04 -4.91
C GLY A 149 -14.72 -18.70 -4.24
N TRP A 150 -15.86 -18.11 -3.87
CA TRP A 150 -15.92 -16.85 -3.15
C TRP A 150 -16.89 -16.95 -1.98
N LEU A 151 -16.44 -16.40 -0.86
CA LEU A 151 -17.24 -16.22 0.34
C LEU A 151 -17.37 -14.74 0.65
N SER A 152 -18.47 -14.37 1.27
CA SER A 152 -18.72 -13.05 1.83
C SER A 152 -19.45 -13.16 3.14
N GLY A 153 -19.29 -12.18 4.01
CA GLY A 153 -20.02 -12.18 5.26
C GLY A 153 -19.68 -10.99 6.12
N THR A 154 -20.05 -11.11 7.39
CA THR A 154 -19.84 -10.09 8.41
C THR A 154 -19.16 -10.65 9.64
N THR A 155 -18.48 -9.76 10.36
CA THR A 155 -17.90 -9.94 11.69
C THR A 155 -18.12 -8.67 12.50
N GLU A 156 -17.69 -8.65 13.76
CA GLU A 156 -17.76 -7.46 14.61
C GLU A 156 -16.98 -6.27 14.00
N PRO A 157 -17.56 -5.06 13.95
CA PRO A 157 -16.90 -3.87 13.43
C PRO A 157 -16.07 -3.13 14.49
N GLY A 158 -15.20 -2.22 14.05
CA GLY A 158 -14.50 -1.24 14.91
C GLY A 158 -13.10 -1.65 15.35
N LYS A 159 -12.68 -2.90 15.08
CA LYS A 159 -11.30 -3.38 15.20
C LYS A 159 -10.92 -4.12 13.93
N LEU A 160 -9.63 -4.20 13.63
CA LEU A 160 -9.15 -5.06 12.57
C LEU A 160 -9.39 -6.53 12.95
N VAL A 161 -10.18 -7.24 12.14
CA VAL A 161 -10.47 -8.66 12.30
C VAL A 161 -9.85 -9.44 11.17
N TYR A 162 -9.13 -10.52 11.51
CA TYR A 162 -8.62 -11.49 10.56
C TYR A 162 -9.58 -12.68 10.45
N ILE A 163 -9.98 -13.02 9.22
CA ILE A 163 -10.86 -14.15 8.92
C ILE A 163 -10.05 -15.20 8.18
N ARG A 164 -10.08 -16.44 8.66
CA ARG A 164 -9.34 -17.58 8.08
C ARG A 164 -10.28 -18.72 7.80
N LEU A 165 -10.17 -19.31 6.62
CA LEU A 165 -10.81 -20.57 6.26
C LEU A 165 -9.75 -21.67 6.32
N LYS A 166 -9.91 -22.61 7.25
CA LYS A 166 -8.95 -23.68 7.53
C LYS A 166 -9.47 -25.03 7.06
N ASN A 167 -8.59 -25.88 6.55
CA ASN A 167 -8.91 -27.29 6.31
C ASN A 167 -8.85 -28.11 7.62
N ASN A 168 -9.11 -29.42 7.55
CA ASN A 168 -9.08 -30.29 8.73
C ASN A 168 -7.67 -30.48 9.33
N SER A 169 -6.60 -30.20 8.57
CA SER A 169 -5.22 -30.23 9.04
C SER A 169 -4.78 -28.92 9.70
N GLY A 170 -5.62 -27.88 9.67
CA GLY A 170 -5.32 -26.54 10.19
C GLY A 170 -4.73 -25.58 9.16
N ASP A 171 -4.47 -26.02 7.92
CA ASP A 171 -3.91 -25.16 6.87
C ASP A 171 -4.94 -24.12 6.42
N VAL A 172 -4.49 -22.88 6.25
CA VAL A 172 -5.32 -21.78 5.75
C VAL A 172 -5.45 -21.88 4.24
N VAL A 173 -6.68 -22.13 3.76
CA VAL A 173 -7.04 -22.22 2.32
C VAL A 173 -7.73 -20.96 1.81
N GLY A 174 -8.04 -20.02 2.69
CA GLY A 174 -8.59 -18.72 2.36
C GLY A 174 -8.44 -17.74 3.53
N SER A 175 -8.23 -16.47 3.22
CA SER A 175 -8.10 -15.41 4.22
C SER A 175 -8.73 -14.11 3.75
N ALA A 176 -9.17 -13.31 4.73
CA ALA A 176 -9.64 -11.95 4.54
C ALA A 176 -9.38 -11.16 5.83
N SER A 177 -9.44 -9.83 5.76
CA SER A 177 -9.47 -8.98 6.95
C SER A 177 -10.40 -7.80 6.74
N THR A 178 -10.94 -7.25 7.82
CA THR A 178 -11.84 -6.10 7.77
C THR A 178 -11.84 -5.33 9.08
N GLU A 179 -12.02 -4.01 9.01
CA GLU A 179 -12.29 -3.14 10.17
C GLU A 179 -13.76 -2.69 10.20
N THR A 180 -14.43 -2.70 9.04
CA THR A 180 -15.83 -2.26 8.90
C THR A 180 -16.83 -3.34 9.28
N GLY A 181 -16.35 -4.57 9.47
CA GLY A 181 -17.16 -5.74 9.74
C GLY A 181 -17.60 -6.49 8.49
N PHE A 182 -17.49 -5.95 7.28
CA PHE A 182 -17.81 -6.67 6.03
C PHE A 182 -16.56 -7.27 5.39
N TYR A 183 -16.61 -8.53 4.95
CA TYR A 183 -15.48 -9.17 4.27
C TYR A 183 -15.90 -9.92 3.00
N THR A 184 -14.97 -10.02 2.05
CA THR A 184 -15.02 -10.94 0.92
C THR A 184 -13.73 -11.75 0.89
N MET A 185 -13.84 -13.05 0.60
CA MET A 185 -12.72 -13.99 0.59
C MET A 185 -12.73 -14.78 -0.71
N GLN A 186 -11.59 -14.82 -1.40
CA GLN A 186 -11.36 -15.75 -2.50
C GLN A 186 -10.72 -17.03 -1.99
N VAL A 187 -11.28 -18.18 -2.37
CA VAL A 187 -10.61 -19.47 -2.24
C VAL A 187 -10.03 -19.83 -3.60
N LYS A 188 -8.70 -19.81 -3.72
CA LYS A 188 -8.03 -20.06 -5.00
C LYS A 188 -8.01 -21.55 -5.36
N PRO A 189 -8.04 -21.92 -6.65
CA PRO A 189 -7.99 -23.31 -7.09
C PRO A 189 -6.69 -24.05 -6.73
N SER A 190 -5.62 -23.32 -6.40
CA SER A 190 -4.31 -23.90 -6.06
C SER A 190 -4.29 -24.63 -4.71
N TYR A 191 -5.29 -24.40 -3.86
CA TYR A 191 -5.40 -25.11 -2.59
C TYR A 191 -6.00 -26.51 -2.81
N PRO A 192 -5.33 -27.58 -2.36
CA PRO A 192 -5.87 -28.93 -2.51
C PRO A 192 -7.05 -29.11 -1.56
N ILE A 193 -8.27 -28.96 -2.07
CA ILE A 193 -9.52 -29.21 -1.36
C ILE A 193 -10.35 -30.24 -2.11
N THR A 194 -11.06 -31.08 -1.36
CA THR A 194 -11.83 -32.22 -1.91
C THR A 194 -13.33 -32.01 -1.78
N ALA A 195 -14.12 -32.64 -2.66
CA ALA A 195 -15.57 -32.52 -2.59
C ALA A 195 -16.09 -33.12 -1.27
N ARG A 196 -17.06 -32.45 -0.65
CA ARG A 196 -17.65 -32.75 0.67
C ARG A 196 -16.72 -32.50 1.87
N GLU A 197 -15.51 -32.00 1.64
CA GLU A 197 -14.65 -31.54 2.72
C GLU A 197 -15.34 -30.42 3.52
N LYS A 198 -15.18 -30.45 4.84
CA LYS A 198 -15.72 -29.46 5.77
C LYS A 198 -14.60 -28.53 6.20
N LEU A 199 -14.60 -27.32 5.68
CA LEU A 199 -13.66 -26.26 6.04
C LEU A 199 -14.21 -25.47 7.22
N GLN A 200 -13.34 -24.95 8.08
CA GLN A 200 -13.70 -24.17 9.25
C GLN A 200 -13.34 -22.70 9.03
N LEU A 201 -14.36 -21.84 8.95
CA LEU A 201 -14.18 -20.40 8.88
C LEU A 201 -14.22 -19.83 10.30
N VAL A 202 -13.21 -19.04 10.64
CA VAL A 202 -13.02 -18.45 11.97
C VAL A 202 -12.59 -17.00 11.83
N ALA A 203 -12.91 -16.18 12.84
CA ALA A 203 -12.54 -14.77 12.91
C ALA A 203 -11.78 -14.48 14.22
N GLU A 204 -10.78 -13.61 14.16
CA GLU A 204 -10.00 -13.18 15.32
C GLU A 204 -9.75 -11.67 15.22
N ALA A 205 -10.31 -10.92 16.16
CA ALA A 205 -10.10 -9.49 16.26
C ALA A 205 -8.74 -9.19 16.89
N MET A 206 -8.08 -8.14 16.43
CA MET A 206 -6.78 -7.74 16.95
C MET A 206 -6.93 -7.12 18.34
N GLY A 207 -6.18 -7.64 19.32
CA GLY A 207 -6.08 -7.10 20.67
C GLY A 207 -5.52 -8.10 21.67
N ALA A 208 -4.96 -7.60 22.78
CA ALA A 208 -4.58 -8.45 23.91
C ALA A 208 -5.82 -9.08 24.55
N GLY A 209 -5.71 -10.34 24.97
CA GLY A 209 -6.83 -11.07 25.58
C GLY A 209 -8.00 -11.32 24.65
N ILE A 210 -7.77 -11.34 23.32
CA ILE A 210 -8.81 -11.64 22.33
C ILE A 210 -8.49 -12.97 21.67
N ARG A 211 -9.43 -13.90 21.74
CA ARG A 211 -9.31 -15.23 21.14
C ARG A 211 -10.24 -15.45 19.96
N GLU A 212 -9.87 -16.42 19.13
CA GLU A 212 -10.60 -16.82 17.93
C GLU A 212 -12.07 -17.18 18.20
N SER A 213 -12.93 -16.83 17.26
CA SER A 213 -14.36 -17.12 17.28
C SER A 213 -14.65 -18.62 17.23
N ASP A 214 -15.89 -18.99 17.59
CA ASP A 214 -16.39 -20.31 17.22
C ASP A 214 -16.39 -20.49 15.69
N PRO A 215 -16.09 -21.68 15.18
CA PRO A 215 -16.00 -21.89 13.74
C PRO A 215 -17.38 -21.96 13.07
N VAL A 216 -17.42 -21.53 11.81
CA VAL A 216 -18.52 -21.77 10.87
C VAL A 216 -18.06 -22.80 9.84
N THR A 217 -18.80 -23.90 9.70
CA THR A 217 -18.46 -24.93 8.73
C THR A 217 -18.91 -24.55 7.32
N VAL A 218 -17.98 -24.58 6.37
CA VAL A 218 -18.22 -24.43 4.93
C VAL A 218 -17.99 -25.76 4.25
N THR A 219 -18.99 -26.29 3.53
CA THR A 219 -18.85 -27.57 2.81
C THR A 219 -18.42 -27.34 1.37
N VAL A 220 -17.33 -27.98 0.96
CA VAL A 220 -16.84 -27.91 -0.42
C VAL A 220 -17.77 -28.68 -1.36
N LEU A 221 -18.27 -27.99 -2.38
CA LEU A 221 -19.21 -28.55 -3.35
C LEU A 221 -18.47 -29.20 -4.54
N PRO A 222 -19.02 -30.27 -5.13
CA PRO A 222 -18.48 -30.83 -6.38
C PRO A 222 -18.76 -29.89 -7.57
N LEU A 223 -18.03 -30.08 -8.67
CA LEU A 223 -18.31 -29.38 -9.92
C LEU A 223 -19.62 -29.90 -10.53
N LYS A 224 -20.39 -28.99 -11.14
CA LYS A 224 -21.61 -29.30 -11.87
C LYS A 224 -21.62 -28.54 -13.20
N GLY A 225 -21.69 -29.29 -14.29
CA GLY A 225 -21.73 -28.74 -15.65
C GLY A 225 -20.36 -28.31 -16.16
N LYS A 226 -20.38 -27.59 -17.29
CA LYS A 226 -19.21 -27.16 -18.04
C LYS A 226 -19.31 -25.67 -18.31
N THR A 227 -18.19 -24.97 -18.20
CA THR A 227 -18.10 -23.54 -18.52
C THR A 227 -18.33 -23.37 -20.02
N ALA A 228 -19.12 -22.36 -20.42
CA ALA A 228 -19.24 -22.01 -21.83
C ALA A 228 -17.89 -21.61 -22.43
N ALA A 229 -17.66 -21.94 -23.70
CA ALA A 229 -16.44 -21.53 -24.39
C ALA A 229 -16.36 -20.00 -24.48
N PRO A 230 -15.18 -19.39 -24.27
CA PRO A 230 -15.02 -17.95 -24.41
C PRO A 230 -15.24 -17.53 -25.87
N THR A 231 -15.80 -16.35 -26.09
CA THR A 231 -15.89 -15.73 -27.41
C THR A 231 -14.82 -14.65 -27.53
N VAL A 232 -14.23 -14.50 -28.72
CA VAL A 232 -13.28 -13.43 -29.02
C VAL A 232 -14.02 -12.35 -29.79
N ALA A 233 -14.07 -11.13 -29.24
CA ALA A 233 -14.76 -10.00 -29.86
C ALA A 233 -13.76 -9.14 -30.63
N GLY A 234 -14.02 -8.90 -31.93
CA GLY A 234 -13.19 -8.03 -32.76
C GLY A 234 -11.81 -8.59 -33.15
N GLY A 235 -11.50 -9.85 -32.82
CA GLY A 235 -10.23 -10.52 -33.18
C GLY A 235 -9.19 -10.52 -32.05
N VAL A 236 -8.08 -11.22 -32.29
CA VAL A 236 -6.90 -11.22 -31.40
C VAL A 236 -5.82 -10.43 -32.09
N TYR A 237 -5.42 -9.31 -31.51
CA TYR A 237 -4.40 -8.45 -32.06
C TYR A 237 -3.10 -8.58 -31.29
N GLU A 238 -1.96 -8.36 -31.94
CA GLU A 238 -0.65 -8.45 -31.28
C GLU A 238 -0.48 -7.52 -30.06
N ARG A 239 -1.35 -6.51 -29.89
CA ARG A 239 -1.37 -5.60 -28.72
C ARG A 239 -2.52 -5.84 -27.74
N SER A 240 -3.57 -6.56 -28.14
CA SER A 240 -4.73 -6.76 -27.27
C SER A 240 -5.59 -7.95 -27.68
N LEU A 241 -6.19 -8.58 -26.69
CA LEU A 241 -7.18 -9.64 -26.83
C LEU A 241 -8.41 -9.25 -26.02
N ARG A 242 -9.58 -9.21 -26.65
CA ARG A 242 -10.86 -8.90 -26.00
C ARG A 242 -11.87 -10.00 -26.29
N GLY A 243 -12.76 -10.22 -25.34
CA GLY A 243 -13.77 -11.25 -25.47
C GLY A 243 -14.81 -11.26 -24.37
N LEU A 244 -15.70 -12.24 -24.46
CA LEU A 244 -16.71 -12.54 -23.45
C LEU A 244 -16.55 -13.99 -23.00
N THR A 245 -16.90 -14.26 -21.75
CA THR A 245 -17.08 -15.61 -21.21
C THR A 245 -18.17 -15.55 -20.15
N GLU A 246 -18.49 -16.66 -19.48
CA GLU A 246 -19.38 -16.59 -18.32
C GLU A 246 -18.82 -15.62 -17.25
N PRO A 247 -19.66 -14.79 -16.61
CA PRO A 247 -19.20 -13.80 -15.66
C PRO A 247 -18.36 -14.36 -14.51
N GLY A 248 -17.26 -13.69 -14.20
CA GLY A 248 -16.32 -14.09 -13.13
C GLY A 248 -15.49 -15.33 -13.44
N SER A 249 -15.51 -15.84 -14.68
CA SER A 249 -14.64 -16.94 -15.09
C SER A 249 -13.20 -16.50 -15.25
N VAL A 250 -12.27 -17.42 -14.98
CA VAL A 250 -10.86 -17.28 -15.32
C VAL A 250 -10.64 -17.80 -16.73
N VAL A 251 -10.16 -16.94 -17.63
CA VAL A 251 -9.78 -17.29 -18.99
C VAL A 251 -8.28 -17.60 -19.02
N THR A 252 -7.92 -18.80 -19.47
CA THR A 252 -6.54 -19.21 -19.71
C THR A 252 -6.24 -19.08 -21.19
N ILE A 253 -5.18 -18.33 -21.50
CA ILE A 253 -4.63 -18.14 -22.85
C ILE A 253 -3.33 -18.94 -22.90
N GLN A 254 -3.35 -20.01 -23.67
CA GLN A 254 -2.21 -20.89 -23.87
C GLN A 254 -1.61 -20.65 -25.25
N ARG A 255 -0.30 -20.43 -25.26
CA ARG A 255 0.49 -20.19 -26.47
C ARG A 255 0.96 -21.51 -27.09
N ALA A 256 1.35 -21.47 -28.35
CA ALA A 256 1.95 -22.63 -29.03
C ALA A 256 3.28 -23.08 -28.37
N SER A 257 4.00 -22.17 -27.72
CA SER A 257 5.20 -22.47 -26.94
C SER A 257 4.93 -23.20 -25.62
N GLY A 258 3.66 -23.30 -25.19
CA GLY A 258 3.26 -23.83 -23.88
C GLY A 258 3.18 -22.79 -22.76
N LEU A 259 3.59 -21.53 -23.00
CA LEU A 259 3.42 -20.46 -22.01
C LEU A 259 1.94 -20.12 -21.83
N GLU A 260 1.52 -19.93 -20.58
CA GLU A 260 0.13 -19.59 -20.23
C GLU A 260 0.03 -18.22 -19.59
N SER A 261 -1.11 -17.57 -19.81
CA SER A 261 -1.51 -16.34 -19.13
C SER A 261 -2.98 -16.47 -18.73
N GLN A 262 -3.35 -15.87 -17.60
CA GLN A 262 -4.72 -15.93 -17.09
C GLN A 262 -5.26 -14.53 -16.89
N VAL A 263 -6.54 -14.35 -17.21
CA VAL A 263 -7.30 -13.13 -16.93
C VAL A 263 -8.64 -13.51 -16.32
N THR A 264 -9.11 -12.76 -15.33
CA THR A 264 -10.46 -12.95 -14.79
C THR A 264 -11.42 -12.03 -15.53
N SER A 265 -12.52 -12.57 -16.02
CA SER A 265 -13.60 -11.80 -16.62
C SER A 265 -14.41 -11.03 -15.59
N SER A 266 -15.02 -9.94 -16.02
CA SER A 266 -15.99 -9.15 -15.25
C SER A 266 -17.09 -10.06 -14.68
N ARG A 267 -17.47 -9.81 -13.43
CA ARG A 267 -18.56 -10.53 -12.76
C ARG A 267 -19.94 -10.06 -13.18
N GLU A 268 -20.03 -8.90 -13.83
CA GLU A 268 -21.31 -8.31 -14.24
C GLU A 268 -21.72 -8.80 -15.63
N ASP A 269 -20.80 -8.75 -16.59
CA ASP A 269 -21.10 -8.98 -18.01
C ASP A 269 -20.18 -10.00 -18.68
N GLY A 270 -19.19 -10.55 -17.97
CA GLY A 270 -18.28 -11.55 -18.51
C GLY A 270 -17.26 -11.01 -19.52
N THR A 271 -17.12 -9.69 -19.65
CA THR A 271 -16.08 -9.08 -20.47
C THR A 271 -14.69 -9.38 -19.94
N PHE A 272 -13.73 -9.64 -20.83
CA PHE A 272 -12.31 -9.69 -20.49
C PHE A 272 -11.49 -8.96 -21.54
N SER A 273 -10.41 -8.32 -21.10
CA SER A 273 -9.42 -7.67 -21.94
C SER A 273 -8.03 -8.00 -21.42
N VAL A 274 -7.13 -8.34 -22.33
CA VAL A 274 -5.72 -8.59 -22.04
C VAL A 274 -4.89 -7.69 -22.94
N ASP A 275 -4.04 -6.89 -22.34
CA ASP A 275 -3.01 -6.16 -23.07
C ASP A 275 -1.87 -7.12 -23.39
N LEU A 276 -1.71 -7.41 -24.67
CA LEU A 276 -0.66 -8.30 -25.15
C LEU A 276 0.57 -7.42 -25.37
N ASN A 277 1.64 -7.66 -24.62
CA ASN A 277 2.89 -6.93 -24.85
C ASN A 277 3.46 -7.32 -26.23
N ILE A 278 3.82 -6.31 -27.03
CA ILE A 278 4.20 -6.44 -28.46
C ILE A 278 5.41 -7.38 -28.66
N ASP A 279 6.29 -7.50 -27.68
CA ASP A 279 7.47 -8.37 -27.76
C ASP A 279 7.17 -9.84 -27.42
N SER A 280 5.99 -10.10 -26.85
CA SER A 280 5.63 -11.43 -26.35
C SER A 280 4.92 -12.26 -27.39
N TYR A 281 4.05 -11.70 -28.23
CA TYR A 281 3.16 -12.46 -29.13
C TYR A 281 3.53 -12.28 -30.59
N LYS A 282 3.66 -13.37 -31.35
CA LYS A 282 4.04 -13.31 -32.77
C LYS A 282 2.81 -13.23 -33.66
N LEU A 283 2.89 -12.44 -34.74
CA LEU A 283 1.88 -12.45 -35.80
C LEU A 283 1.74 -13.87 -36.38
N GLY A 284 0.50 -14.30 -36.57
CA GLY A 284 0.18 -15.67 -37.03
C GLY A 284 0.25 -16.74 -35.94
N GLU A 285 0.64 -16.41 -34.71
CA GLU A 285 0.66 -17.37 -33.60
C GLU A 285 -0.77 -17.84 -33.28
N LYS A 286 -0.94 -19.16 -33.12
CA LYS A 286 -2.21 -19.77 -32.71
C LYS A 286 -2.29 -19.82 -31.20
N LEU A 287 -3.25 -19.11 -30.63
CA LEU A 287 -3.61 -19.15 -29.21
C LEU A 287 -4.73 -20.14 -28.97
N LYS A 288 -4.68 -20.84 -27.85
CA LYS A 288 -5.75 -21.68 -27.32
C LYS A 288 -6.32 -21.01 -26.07
N LEU A 289 -7.59 -20.64 -26.12
CA LEU A 289 -8.31 -20.02 -25.04
C LEU A 289 -9.25 -21.05 -24.41
N THR A 290 -9.24 -21.13 -23.08
CA THR A 290 -10.23 -21.88 -22.30
C THR A 290 -10.70 -20.99 -21.17
N ALA A 291 -11.86 -21.29 -20.61
CA ALA A 291 -12.39 -20.57 -19.47
C ALA A 291 -12.88 -21.56 -18.40
N VAL A 292 -12.78 -21.14 -17.14
CA VAL A 292 -13.31 -21.90 -16.01
C VAL A 292 -14.05 -20.97 -15.06
N THR A 293 -15.32 -21.28 -14.83
CA THR A 293 -16.13 -20.69 -13.76
C THR A 293 -16.05 -21.56 -12.52
N TYR A 294 -16.02 -20.95 -11.33
CA TYR A 294 -16.11 -21.71 -10.08
C TYR A 294 -17.36 -22.58 -10.05
N GLY A 295 -17.20 -23.84 -9.68
CA GLY A 295 -18.28 -24.83 -9.67
C GLY A 295 -18.56 -25.50 -11.01
N LYS A 296 -17.86 -25.16 -12.10
CA LYS A 296 -17.97 -25.83 -13.40
C LYS A 296 -16.63 -26.44 -13.83
N THR A 297 -16.70 -27.41 -14.74
CA THR A 297 -15.51 -27.91 -15.46
C THR A 297 -15.03 -26.90 -16.52
N VAL A 298 -13.78 -27.04 -16.96
CA VAL A 298 -13.16 -26.20 -17.99
C VAL A 298 -13.95 -26.28 -19.30
N SER A 299 -14.07 -25.15 -19.99
CA SER A 299 -14.78 -25.06 -21.27
C SER A 299 -14.09 -25.81 -22.42
N ASP A 300 -14.80 -25.97 -23.54
CA ASP A 300 -14.15 -26.36 -24.78
C ASP A 300 -13.18 -25.26 -25.25
N PRO A 301 -12.03 -25.64 -25.84
CA PRO A 301 -11.05 -24.67 -26.28
C PRO A 301 -11.54 -23.90 -27.50
N VAL A 302 -11.27 -22.60 -27.50
CA VAL A 302 -11.42 -21.73 -28.67
C VAL A 302 -10.03 -21.35 -29.15
N TYR A 303 -9.82 -21.45 -30.46
CA TYR A 303 -8.53 -21.09 -31.05
C TYR A 303 -8.66 -19.77 -31.78
N ALA A 304 -7.63 -18.95 -31.65
CA ALA A 304 -7.54 -17.71 -32.38
C ALA A 304 -6.13 -17.48 -32.88
N ILE A 305 -6.01 -16.72 -33.97
CA ILE A 305 -4.73 -16.37 -34.58
C ILE A 305 -4.44 -14.91 -34.27
N VAL A 306 -3.22 -14.63 -33.81
CA VAL A 306 -2.76 -13.25 -33.58
C VAL A 306 -2.64 -12.51 -34.91
N GLN A 307 -3.38 -11.42 -35.02
CA GLN A 307 -3.46 -10.54 -36.20
C GLN A 307 -2.72 -9.23 -35.93
N PRO A 308 -2.31 -8.50 -36.98
CA PRO A 308 -1.74 -7.18 -36.80
C PRO A 308 -2.78 -6.22 -36.19
N SER A 309 -2.37 -5.47 -35.16
CA SER A 309 -3.23 -4.42 -34.59
C SER A 309 -3.56 -3.38 -35.67
N PRO A 310 -4.82 -2.89 -35.73
CA PRO A 310 -5.16 -1.79 -36.63
C PRO A 310 -4.38 -0.54 -36.24
N LYS A 311 -4.08 0.33 -37.22
CA LYS A 311 -3.54 1.66 -36.95
C LYS A 311 -4.62 2.54 -36.33
N SER A 312 -4.18 3.47 -35.48
CA SER A 312 -5.02 4.58 -35.04
C SER A 312 -5.35 5.48 -36.23
N SER A 313 -6.53 6.10 -36.18
CA SER A 313 -6.92 7.12 -37.15
C SER A 313 -5.91 8.27 -37.14
N VAL A 314 -5.62 8.80 -38.33
CA VAL A 314 -4.75 9.97 -38.48
C VAL A 314 -5.40 11.15 -37.76
N PRO A 315 -4.70 11.83 -36.83
CA PRO A 315 -5.26 12.98 -36.15
C PRO A 315 -5.46 14.14 -37.13
N THR A 316 -6.41 15.03 -36.84
CA THR A 316 -6.47 16.33 -37.51
C THR A 316 -5.54 17.29 -36.79
N VAL A 317 -4.90 18.21 -37.52
CA VAL A 317 -4.05 19.25 -36.93
C VAL A 317 -4.55 20.61 -37.41
N SER A 318 -4.72 21.54 -36.48
CA SER A 318 -5.10 22.92 -36.70
C SER A 318 -4.20 23.85 -35.90
N GLY A 319 -4.04 25.08 -36.38
CA GLY A 319 -3.16 26.09 -35.80
C GLY A 319 -1.82 26.21 -36.52
N ASN A 320 -1.16 27.35 -36.31
CA ASN A 320 0.16 27.64 -36.86
C ASN A 320 1.24 27.25 -35.85
N VAL A 321 2.27 26.57 -36.34
CA VAL A 321 3.41 26.13 -35.52
C VAL A 321 4.53 27.14 -35.67
N TYR A 322 4.53 28.20 -34.87
CA TYR A 322 5.65 29.14 -34.89
C TYR A 322 6.85 28.60 -34.12
N SER A 323 8.06 28.97 -34.53
CA SER A 323 9.30 28.52 -33.90
C SER A 323 9.41 28.91 -32.42
N ASN A 324 8.72 29.97 -31.99
CA ASN A 324 8.75 30.48 -30.62
C ASN A 324 7.52 30.13 -29.77
N GLY A 325 6.69 29.17 -30.18
CA GLY A 325 5.57 28.75 -29.36
C GLY A 325 4.49 28.03 -30.16
N PRO A 326 4.77 26.83 -30.70
CA PRO A 326 3.77 26.14 -31.49
C PRO A 326 2.57 25.78 -30.61
N TRP A 327 1.41 26.23 -31.06
CA TRP A 327 0.12 25.86 -30.51
C TRP A 327 -0.61 25.06 -31.58
N ILE A 328 -0.66 23.75 -31.39
CA ILE A 328 -1.47 22.89 -32.24
C ILE A 328 -2.65 22.36 -31.46
N SER A 329 -3.81 22.37 -32.08
CA SER A 329 -4.99 21.69 -31.61
C SER A 329 -5.49 20.74 -32.68
N GLY A 330 -6.39 19.84 -32.30
CA GLY A 330 -6.94 18.91 -33.25
C GLY A 330 -7.85 17.89 -32.61
N SER A 331 -8.23 16.93 -33.45
CA SER A 331 -9.04 15.79 -33.06
C SER A 331 -8.36 14.46 -33.42
N THR A 332 -8.73 13.43 -32.68
CA THR A 332 -8.32 12.04 -32.85
C THR A 332 -9.50 11.13 -32.49
N GLU A 333 -9.28 9.83 -32.39
CA GLU A 333 -10.34 8.87 -32.08
C GLU A 333 -11.04 9.20 -30.75
N PRO A 334 -12.39 9.38 -30.75
CA PRO A 334 -13.13 9.67 -29.53
C PRO A 334 -13.46 8.38 -28.75
N ASN A 335 -13.82 8.54 -27.48
CA ASN A 335 -14.29 7.46 -26.58
C ASN A 335 -13.26 6.36 -26.31
N THR A 336 -11.99 6.64 -26.56
CA THR A 336 -10.87 5.77 -26.22
C THR A 336 -9.71 6.63 -25.78
N ARG A 337 -8.84 6.08 -24.94
CA ARG A 337 -7.65 6.79 -24.51
C ARG A 337 -6.67 6.84 -25.69
N VAL A 338 -6.23 8.04 -26.05
CA VAL A 338 -5.30 8.29 -27.14
C VAL A 338 -4.15 9.14 -26.64
N PHE A 339 -2.92 8.74 -26.99
CA PHE A 339 -1.74 9.58 -26.82
C PHE A 339 -1.37 10.23 -28.14
N VAL A 340 -1.45 11.56 -28.19
CA VAL A 340 -1.06 12.38 -29.36
C VAL A 340 0.35 12.89 -29.14
N ARG A 341 1.22 12.79 -30.15
CA ARG A 341 2.64 13.14 -30.04
C ARG A 341 3.03 14.12 -31.14
N LEU A 342 3.79 15.14 -30.77
CA LEU A 342 4.60 15.95 -31.67
C LEU A 342 6.03 15.40 -31.66
N LYS A 343 6.58 15.10 -32.83
CA LYS A 343 7.92 14.51 -32.97
C LYS A 343 8.68 15.11 -34.15
N LYS A 344 10.01 14.99 -34.10
CA LYS A 344 10.91 15.33 -35.21
C LYS A 344 10.86 14.27 -36.32
N ALA A 345 11.46 14.59 -37.46
CA ALA A 345 11.57 13.68 -38.60
C ALA A 345 12.34 12.38 -38.31
N ASP A 346 13.28 12.40 -37.38
CA ASP A 346 14.02 11.22 -36.92
C ASP A 346 13.25 10.38 -35.88
N GLY A 347 12.03 10.79 -35.52
CA GLY A 347 11.20 10.14 -34.50
C GLY A 347 11.41 10.64 -33.07
N THR A 348 12.35 11.56 -32.83
CA THR A 348 12.58 12.14 -31.51
C THR A 348 11.31 12.79 -30.98
N HIS A 349 10.86 12.33 -29.82
CA HIS A 349 9.68 12.87 -29.15
C HIS A 349 9.96 14.30 -28.66
N ILE A 350 9.07 15.24 -28.99
CA ILE A 350 9.15 16.61 -28.50
C ILE A 350 8.19 16.76 -27.32
N LEU A 351 6.90 16.53 -27.57
CA LEU A 351 5.83 16.63 -26.60
C LEU A 351 4.70 15.67 -26.94
N GLY A 352 3.81 15.42 -26.00
CA GLY A 352 2.56 14.72 -26.25
C GLY A 352 1.52 15.03 -25.20
N ASP A 353 0.28 14.70 -25.53
CA ASP A 353 -0.87 14.89 -24.66
C ASP A 353 -1.80 13.68 -24.75
N TRP A 354 -2.53 13.43 -23.66
CA TRP A 354 -3.50 12.35 -23.58
C TRP A 354 -4.92 12.89 -23.67
N THR A 355 -5.75 12.25 -24.49
CA THR A 355 -7.18 12.59 -24.60
C THR A 355 -8.04 11.33 -24.57
N THR A 356 -9.27 11.47 -24.10
CA THR A 356 -10.31 10.43 -24.11
C THR A 356 -11.56 10.87 -24.87
N ASN A 357 -11.81 12.18 -24.94
CA ASN A 357 -12.92 12.76 -25.71
C ASN A 357 -12.56 12.96 -27.20
N GLY A 358 -11.30 12.73 -27.57
CA GLY A 358 -10.80 12.85 -28.93
C GLY A 358 -10.28 14.25 -29.28
N SER A 359 -10.39 15.26 -28.42
CA SER A 359 -9.80 16.60 -28.66
C SER A 359 -8.47 16.75 -27.93
N TYR A 360 -7.48 17.39 -28.55
CA TYR A 360 -6.18 17.64 -27.93
C TYR A 360 -5.68 19.06 -28.21
N SER A 361 -4.78 19.55 -27.34
CA SER A 361 -4.05 20.80 -27.54
C SER A 361 -2.63 20.68 -27.01
N ILE A 362 -1.63 20.80 -27.89
CA ILE A 362 -0.21 20.73 -27.53
C ILE A 362 0.37 22.13 -27.66
N LYS A 363 0.87 22.66 -26.55
CA LYS A 363 1.64 23.91 -26.49
C LYS A 363 3.11 23.57 -26.23
N SER A 364 4.00 23.87 -27.19
CA SER A 364 5.45 23.78 -26.97
C SER A 364 6.06 25.16 -26.78
N LEU A 365 7.25 25.20 -26.18
CA LEU A 365 7.92 26.45 -25.83
C LEU A 365 8.81 26.98 -26.97
N ARG A 366 9.65 26.15 -27.60
CA ARG A 366 10.50 26.57 -28.74
C ARG A 366 10.83 25.39 -29.67
N THR A 367 10.94 25.67 -30.96
CA THR A 367 11.33 24.74 -32.03
C THR A 367 12.28 25.42 -33.01
N VAL A 368 12.96 24.67 -33.89
CA VAL A 368 13.86 25.26 -34.89
C VAL A 368 13.02 25.82 -36.04
N PRO A 369 13.25 27.04 -36.55
CA PRO A 369 12.52 27.57 -37.70
C PRO A 369 12.69 26.71 -38.97
N MET A 370 11.63 26.59 -39.78
CA MET A 370 11.57 25.78 -41.01
C MET A 370 11.81 24.27 -40.80
N GLU A 371 11.80 23.79 -39.56
CA GLU A 371 11.90 22.38 -39.21
C GLU A 371 10.59 21.65 -39.53
N LYS A 372 10.71 20.46 -40.13
CA LYS A 372 9.57 19.56 -40.35
C LYS A 372 9.34 18.71 -39.11
N LEU A 373 8.17 18.88 -38.51
CA LEU A 373 7.66 18.09 -37.39
C LEU A 373 6.52 17.20 -37.85
N TYR A 374 6.15 16.24 -37.01
CA TYR A 374 5.08 15.29 -37.29
C TYR A 374 4.19 15.12 -36.08
N VAL A 375 2.89 15.09 -36.32
CA VAL A 375 1.88 14.78 -35.31
C VAL A 375 1.33 13.38 -35.57
N THR A 376 1.34 12.54 -34.54
CA THR A 376 0.78 11.18 -34.58
C THR A 376 -0.13 10.92 -33.40
N ALA A 377 -1.03 9.95 -33.55
CA ALA A 377 -1.91 9.49 -32.48
C ALA A 377 -1.76 7.99 -32.25
N MET A 378 -1.89 7.55 -31.00
CA MET A 378 -1.90 6.14 -30.63
C MET A 378 -3.03 5.86 -29.64
N ALA A 379 -4.09 5.24 -30.12
CA ALA A 379 -5.22 4.77 -29.31
C ALA A 379 -4.89 3.42 -28.64
N ASP A 380 -5.52 3.15 -27.50
CA ASP A 380 -5.35 1.89 -26.78
C ASP A 380 -5.65 0.67 -27.67
N GLY A 381 -4.75 -0.32 -27.63
CA GLY A 381 -4.82 -1.55 -28.44
C GLY A 381 -4.49 -1.39 -29.94
N LYS A 382 -4.27 -0.16 -30.42
CA LYS A 382 -3.91 0.14 -31.82
C LYS A 382 -2.42 0.46 -32.00
N LYS A 383 -1.96 0.45 -33.25
CA LYS A 383 -0.67 1.00 -33.65
C LYS A 383 -0.74 2.52 -33.79
N GLU A 384 0.43 3.17 -33.77
CA GLU A 384 0.55 4.59 -34.10
C GLU A 384 -0.04 4.87 -35.49
N SER A 385 -0.73 6.01 -35.62
CA SER A 385 -1.29 6.49 -36.88
C SER A 385 -0.19 6.83 -37.90
N ASP A 386 -0.60 7.01 -39.15
CA ASP A 386 0.27 7.72 -40.09
C ASP A 386 0.48 9.17 -39.62
N PRO A 387 1.65 9.77 -39.90
CA PRO A 387 2.01 11.08 -39.36
C PRO A 387 1.44 12.23 -40.19
N VAL A 388 1.01 13.29 -39.51
CA VAL A 388 0.64 14.58 -40.15
C VAL A 388 1.85 15.51 -40.10
N PRO A 389 2.43 15.91 -41.25
CA PRO A 389 3.55 16.83 -41.28
C PRO A 389 3.10 18.24 -40.90
N VAL A 390 3.92 18.92 -40.10
CA VAL A 390 3.76 20.35 -39.79
C VAL A 390 5.12 21.02 -39.90
N THR A 391 5.20 22.14 -40.62
CA THR A 391 6.45 22.89 -40.76
C THR A 391 6.42 24.06 -39.81
N THR A 392 7.49 24.25 -39.03
CA THR A 392 7.60 25.39 -38.14
C THR A 392 7.77 26.68 -38.96
N ILE A 393 7.04 27.71 -38.59
CA ILE A 393 7.06 29.02 -39.23
C ILE A 393 8.03 29.91 -38.44
N PRO A 394 9.00 30.57 -39.10
CA PRO A 394 9.84 31.56 -38.43
C PRO A 394 8.99 32.71 -37.90
N THR A 395 9.48 33.38 -36.86
CA THR A 395 8.85 34.62 -36.41
C THR A 395 8.99 35.72 -37.47
N VAL A 396 7.96 36.57 -37.58
CA VAL A 396 7.93 37.71 -38.51
C VAL A 396 7.69 38.98 -37.73
N GLY A 397 8.52 39.98 -37.97
CA GLY A 397 8.47 41.24 -37.23
C GLY A 397 8.85 41.07 -35.76
N LYS A 398 8.51 42.09 -34.98
CA LYS A 398 8.89 42.22 -33.57
C LYS A 398 7.66 42.55 -32.75
N THR A 399 7.59 42.01 -31.54
CA THR A 399 6.53 42.34 -30.57
C THR A 399 6.70 43.78 -30.12
N ASP A 400 5.61 44.52 -29.97
CA ASP A 400 5.66 45.89 -29.47
C ASP A 400 6.22 45.93 -28.04
N ALA A 401 7.06 46.93 -27.75
CA ALA A 401 7.68 47.09 -26.44
C ALA A 401 6.63 47.33 -25.33
N PRO A 402 6.74 46.68 -24.17
CA PRO A 402 5.84 46.94 -23.05
C PRO A 402 5.89 48.40 -22.58
N ALA A 403 4.73 48.98 -22.30
CA ALA A 403 4.62 50.28 -21.64
C ALA A 403 4.46 50.08 -20.13
N ILE A 404 5.42 50.56 -19.34
CA ILE A 404 5.35 50.53 -17.88
C ILE A 404 4.47 51.70 -17.40
N ILE A 405 3.56 51.41 -16.47
CA ILE A 405 2.70 52.39 -15.83
C ILE A 405 3.10 52.49 -14.36
N GLY A 406 3.40 53.71 -13.90
CA GLY A 406 3.79 53.97 -12.52
C GLY A 406 5.26 53.67 -12.22
N HIS A 407 5.55 53.37 -10.96
CA HIS A 407 6.89 53.08 -10.46
C HIS A 407 6.89 51.78 -9.67
N VAL A 408 8.02 51.06 -9.71
CA VAL A 408 8.25 49.86 -8.91
C VAL A 408 9.13 50.24 -7.73
N ASP A 409 8.64 50.05 -6.52
CA ASP A 409 9.40 50.27 -5.30
C ASP A 409 9.98 48.97 -4.72
N ALA A 410 11.00 49.11 -3.88
CA ALA A 410 11.73 47.98 -3.30
C ALA A 410 10.92 47.15 -2.27
N VAL A 411 9.76 47.63 -1.81
CA VAL A 411 8.93 46.98 -0.77
C VAL A 411 7.71 46.30 -1.39
N ASN A 412 6.86 47.03 -2.12
CA ASN A 412 5.66 46.50 -2.75
C ASN A 412 5.98 45.72 -4.03
N GLY A 413 7.01 46.13 -4.78
CA GLY A 413 7.49 45.40 -5.96
C GLY A 413 6.46 45.23 -7.10
N ILE A 414 5.38 46.00 -7.15
CA ILE A 414 4.35 45.82 -8.18
C ILE A 414 4.74 46.53 -9.48
N LEU A 415 4.90 45.78 -10.57
CA LEU A 415 5.09 46.28 -11.92
C LEU A 415 3.78 46.19 -12.70
N THR A 416 3.17 47.34 -13.02
CA THR A 416 1.99 47.40 -13.90
C THR A 416 2.35 47.95 -15.28
N GLY A 417 1.63 47.51 -16.31
CA GLY A 417 1.84 48.04 -17.65
C GLY A 417 0.86 47.53 -18.70
N LYS A 418 1.15 47.88 -19.95
CA LYS A 418 0.44 47.44 -21.16
C LYS A 418 1.44 46.79 -22.13
N ALA A 419 1.02 45.73 -22.79
CA ALA A 419 1.75 45.06 -23.86
C ALA A 419 0.74 44.52 -24.90
N GLU A 420 1.22 43.87 -25.96
CA GLU A 420 0.32 43.13 -26.86
C GLU A 420 -0.49 42.11 -26.04
N PRO A 421 -1.80 41.92 -26.32
CA PRO A 421 -2.62 40.94 -25.63
C PRO A 421 -2.05 39.52 -25.70
N GLU A 422 -2.10 38.81 -24.56
CA GLU A 422 -1.61 37.42 -24.41
C GLU A 422 -0.12 37.21 -24.75
N SER A 423 0.67 38.28 -24.86
CA SER A 423 2.13 38.21 -25.04
C SER A 423 2.81 37.84 -23.72
N GLU A 424 3.86 37.01 -23.80
CA GLU A 424 4.62 36.60 -22.61
C GLU A 424 5.52 37.75 -22.15
N ILE A 425 5.26 38.29 -20.96
CA ILE A 425 6.01 39.39 -20.37
C ILE A 425 7.14 38.81 -19.53
N THR A 426 8.38 39.07 -19.92
CA THR A 426 9.57 38.58 -19.24
C THR A 426 10.31 39.73 -18.57
N ILE A 427 10.53 39.63 -17.26
CA ILE A 427 11.36 40.56 -16.49
C ILE A 427 12.72 39.92 -16.26
N ASN A 428 13.78 40.65 -16.57
CA ASN A 428 15.15 40.17 -16.43
C ASN A 428 15.96 41.06 -15.47
N ARG A 429 16.83 40.39 -14.72
CA ARG A 429 18.07 40.97 -14.21
C ARG A 429 19.17 40.75 -15.27
N PRO A 430 20.28 41.50 -15.24
CA PRO A 430 21.35 41.36 -16.24
C PRO A 430 21.86 39.93 -16.48
N ASN A 431 21.78 39.05 -15.47
CA ASN A 431 22.34 37.70 -15.53
C ASN A 431 21.31 36.57 -15.57
N TYR A 432 20.02 36.85 -15.32
CA TYR A 432 18.98 35.82 -15.29
C TYR A 432 17.57 36.40 -15.38
N GLN A 433 16.66 35.57 -15.86
CA GLN A 433 15.23 35.86 -15.87
C GLN A 433 14.65 35.84 -14.46
N LEU A 434 14.03 36.94 -14.08
CA LEU A 434 13.45 37.13 -12.74
C LEU A 434 12.04 36.53 -12.66
N HIS A 435 11.21 36.87 -13.64
CA HIS A 435 9.80 36.49 -13.67
C HIS A 435 9.30 36.42 -15.11
N SER A 436 8.25 35.64 -15.35
CA SER A 436 7.53 35.64 -16.63
C SER A 436 6.07 35.31 -16.42
N GLN A 437 5.20 36.04 -17.11
CA GLN A 437 3.77 35.75 -17.17
C GLN A 437 3.14 36.37 -18.44
N PRO A 438 2.04 35.82 -18.95
CA PRO A 438 1.32 36.42 -20.06
C PRO A 438 0.60 37.72 -19.65
N SER A 439 0.50 38.67 -20.57
CA SER A 439 -0.43 39.79 -20.46
C SER A 439 -1.89 39.30 -20.60
N GLN A 440 -2.82 40.09 -20.09
CA GLN A 440 -4.25 39.82 -20.19
C GLN A 440 -4.76 40.03 -21.63
N THR A 441 -5.99 39.60 -21.90
CA THR A 441 -6.66 39.76 -23.20
C THR A 441 -6.89 41.22 -23.60
N ASP A 442 -6.87 42.15 -22.65
CA ASP A 442 -6.91 43.60 -22.89
C ASP A 442 -5.51 44.24 -22.99
N GLY A 443 -4.46 43.42 -22.97
CA GLY A 443 -3.05 43.82 -22.97
C GLY A 443 -2.52 44.33 -21.64
N SER A 444 -3.30 44.40 -20.56
CA SER A 444 -2.80 44.80 -19.25
C SER A 444 -1.96 43.70 -18.60
N PHE A 445 -0.98 44.09 -17.78
CA PHE A 445 -0.29 43.17 -16.89
C PHE A 445 -0.02 43.83 -15.54
N SER A 446 0.03 43.01 -14.50
CA SER A 446 0.42 43.40 -13.14
C SER A 446 1.26 42.27 -12.57
N ILE A 447 2.55 42.53 -12.36
CA ILE A 447 3.52 41.54 -11.92
C ILE A 447 3.92 41.90 -10.49
N ASP A 448 3.76 40.97 -9.57
CA ASP A 448 4.18 41.16 -8.20
C ASP A 448 5.61 40.65 -8.00
N LEU A 449 6.52 41.56 -7.66
CA LEU A 449 7.95 41.29 -7.51
C LEU A 449 8.45 41.36 -6.08
N HIS A 450 7.59 41.49 -5.05
CA HIS A 450 8.08 41.75 -3.69
C HIS A 450 8.97 40.64 -3.11
N TRP A 451 8.80 39.39 -3.55
CA TRP A 451 9.66 38.27 -3.12
C TRP A 451 11.06 38.27 -3.73
N TYR A 452 11.33 39.11 -4.73
CA TYR A 452 12.59 39.08 -5.48
C TYR A 452 13.71 39.95 -4.88
N GLN A 453 13.52 40.47 -3.67
CA GLN A 453 14.52 41.24 -2.92
C GLN A 453 15.13 42.37 -3.77
N LEU A 454 14.25 43.22 -4.30
CA LEU A 454 14.65 44.34 -5.15
C LEU A 454 15.49 45.35 -4.36
N ARG A 455 16.51 45.94 -5.00
CA ARG A 455 17.35 46.97 -4.37
C ARG A 455 17.07 48.34 -4.96
N VAL A 456 17.01 49.38 -4.11
CA VAL A 456 16.88 50.76 -4.61
C VAL A 456 18.03 51.09 -5.57
N GLY A 457 17.69 51.61 -6.75
CA GLY A 457 18.65 51.90 -7.81
C GLY A 457 18.97 50.70 -8.72
N GLU A 458 18.43 49.52 -8.45
CA GLU A 458 18.55 48.35 -9.32
C GLU A 458 17.85 48.61 -10.66
N GLN A 459 18.53 48.32 -11.77
CA GLN A 459 17.96 48.37 -13.10
C GLN A 459 17.49 46.98 -13.53
N LEU A 460 16.22 46.88 -13.89
CA LEU A 460 15.59 45.69 -14.43
C LEU A 460 15.12 46.00 -15.85
N THR A 461 15.06 44.97 -16.70
CA THR A 461 14.47 45.09 -18.03
C THR A 461 13.19 44.28 -18.13
N VAL A 462 12.24 44.79 -18.92
CA VAL A 462 11.02 44.06 -19.31
C VAL A 462 10.97 43.94 -20.82
N THR A 463 10.55 42.77 -21.28
CA THR A 463 10.32 42.45 -22.70
C THR A 463 8.97 41.75 -22.84
N ALA A 464 8.40 41.79 -24.05
CA ALA A 464 7.25 40.99 -24.43
C ALA A 464 7.59 40.10 -25.63
N GLU A 465 7.00 38.90 -25.66
CA GLU A 465 7.07 38.00 -26.81
C GLU A 465 5.67 37.51 -27.18
N THR A 466 5.16 37.95 -28.33
CA THR A 466 3.94 37.41 -28.94
C THR A 466 4.29 36.23 -29.84
N VAL A 467 3.48 35.16 -29.78
CA VAL A 467 3.64 33.99 -30.66
C VAL A 467 3.64 34.42 -32.13
N GLY A 468 4.67 34.03 -32.88
CA GLY A 468 4.85 34.38 -34.29
C GLY A 468 5.57 35.72 -34.54
N LYS A 469 5.87 36.52 -33.51
CA LYS A 469 6.74 37.71 -33.59
C LYS A 469 8.04 37.48 -32.81
N GLY A 470 9.09 38.22 -33.14
CA GLY A 470 10.31 38.27 -32.32
C GLY A 470 10.08 38.98 -30.98
N ILE A 471 11.00 38.79 -30.04
CA ILE A 471 11.01 39.49 -28.73
C ILE A 471 11.07 41.00 -28.95
N SER A 472 10.32 41.76 -28.15
CA SER A 472 10.24 43.22 -28.17
C SER A 472 11.58 43.93 -27.89
N ASP A 473 11.59 45.26 -28.03
CA ASP A 473 12.72 46.05 -27.51
C ASP A 473 12.67 45.98 -25.99
N GLU A 474 13.84 46.01 -25.36
CA GLU A 474 13.94 46.01 -23.90
C GLU A 474 13.53 47.37 -23.34
N VAL A 475 12.70 47.35 -22.30
CA VAL A 475 12.34 48.55 -21.55
C VAL A 475 12.95 48.47 -20.17
N THR A 476 13.82 49.43 -19.86
CA THR A 476 14.50 49.49 -18.57
C THR A 476 13.68 50.29 -17.56
N PHE A 477 13.58 49.79 -16.34
CA PHE A 477 13.08 50.56 -15.20
C PHE A 477 14.01 50.44 -14.00
N THR A 478 14.01 51.49 -13.18
CA THR A 478 14.82 51.56 -11.97
C THR A 478 13.93 51.38 -10.75
N VAL A 479 14.32 50.48 -9.86
CA VAL A 479 13.64 50.27 -8.57
C VAL A 479 13.81 51.52 -7.71
N GLN A 480 12.68 52.06 -7.25
CA GLN A 480 12.63 53.27 -6.44
C GLN A 480 12.58 52.95 -4.94
N PRO A 481 12.94 53.92 -4.07
CA PRO A 481 12.62 53.80 -2.65
C PRO A 481 11.09 53.70 -2.46
N ALA A 482 10.67 52.98 -1.42
CA ALA A 482 9.26 52.99 -1.03
C ALA A 482 8.82 54.44 -0.67
N PRO A 483 7.63 54.87 -1.10
CA PRO A 483 7.12 56.22 -0.84
C PRO A 483 6.93 56.53 0.65
#